data_AF-A0A7X8RAC8-F1
#
_entry.id   AF-A0A7X8RAC8-F1
#
_cell.length_a   1.000
_cell.length_b   1.000
_cell.length_c   1.000
_cell.angle_alpha   90.00
_cell.angle_beta   90.00
_cell.angle_gamma   90.00
#
_symmetry.space_group_name_H-M   'P 1'
#
loop_
_entity.id
_entity.type
_entity.pdbx_description
1 polymer ?
#
loop_
_entity_poly.entity_id
_entity_poly.type
_entity_poly.pdbx_seq_one_letter_code
_entity_poly.pdbx_strand_id
1 'polypeptide(L)'
;MSRWGEVLYPEAFNGGFIRTHWNYENDLKDILERSGKKDDFIGKYKMRLRFLDEYREKSVLKRDWFEALKHTNKLYAIKIKDDKNIRILFSFVEYKGIKYAILLHAFEEKKGKRKSPTSYDTAIPIAQQRLKEVLE
;
A
#
# COMPACT_ATOMS: atom_id res chain seq x y z
N MET A 1 -17.91 14.25 -1.46
CA MET A 1 -17.69 12.78 -1.47
C MET A 1 -16.27 12.54 -0.99
N SER A 2 -16.05 11.63 -0.06
CA SER A 2 -14.68 11.19 0.27
C SER A 2 -14.06 10.57 -0.98
N ARG A 3 -12.91 11.07 -1.43
CA ARG A 3 -12.23 10.62 -2.67
C ARG A 3 -11.41 9.34 -2.48
N TRP A 4 -11.83 8.44 -1.60
CA TRP A 4 -11.15 7.18 -1.34
C TRP A 4 -12.13 6.01 -1.34
N GLY A 5 -11.63 4.83 -1.72
CA GLY A 5 -12.39 3.59 -1.83
C GLY A 5 -12.20 2.66 -0.63
N GLU A 6 -13.00 1.61 -0.62
CA GLU A 6 -12.78 0.42 0.19
C GLU A 6 -11.69 -0.47 -0.44
N VAL A 7 -11.19 -1.44 0.30
CA VAL A 7 -10.28 -2.46 -0.25
C VAL A 7 -11.15 -3.59 -0.80
N LEU A 8 -11.24 -3.72 -2.13
CA LEU A 8 -12.09 -4.70 -2.80
C LEU A 8 -11.27 -5.80 -3.51
N TYR A 9 -10.02 -5.50 -3.86
CA TYR A 9 -9.12 -6.39 -4.58
C TYR A 9 -7.83 -6.72 -3.78
N PRO A 10 -7.30 -7.96 -3.85
CA PRO A 10 -7.78 -9.13 -4.60
C PRO A 10 -9.00 -9.82 -3.99
N GLU A 11 -9.33 -9.50 -2.74
CA GLU A 11 -10.58 -9.85 -2.08
C GLU A 11 -11.00 -8.69 -1.17
N ALA A 12 -12.31 -8.53 -0.98
CA ALA A 12 -12.85 -7.49 -0.12
C ALA A 12 -12.34 -7.61 1.32
N PHE A 13 -11.91 -6.49 1.88
CA PHE A 13 -11.46 -6.38 3.26
C PHE A 13 -12.33 -5.38 4.02
N ASN A 14 -13.16 -5.91 4.92
CA ASN A 14 -14.07 -5.13 5.75
C ASN A 14 -13.31 -4.57 6.97
N GLY A 15 -12.53 -3.51 6.76
CA GLY A 15 -11.81 -2.77 7.80
C GLY A 15 -12.32 -1.34 7.98
N GLY A 16 -12.43 -0.89 9.23
CA GLY A 16 -12.82 0.48 9.54
C GLY A 16 -11.71 1.51 9.28
N PHE A 17 -10.45 1.07 9.35
CA PHE A 17 -9.28 1.96 9.36
C PHE A 17 -8.58 2.09 8.01
N ILE A 18 -8.70 1.10 7.12
CA ILE A 18 -7.97 1.08 5.85
C ILE A 18 -8.87 1.54 4.71
N ARG A 19 -8.36 2.43 3.86
CA ARG A 19 -8.99 2.90 2.62
C ARG A 19 -7.98 2.88 1.47
N THR A 20 -8.43 3.08 0.24
CA THR A 20 -7.59 3.02 -0.96
C THR A 20 -7.74 4.27 -1.82
N HIS A 21 -6.68 4.65 -2.54
CA HIS A 21 -6.81 5.53 -3.70
C HIS A 21 -7.48 4.75 -4.85
N TRP A 22 -8.31 5.39 -5.67
CA TRP A 22 -9.10 4.72 -6.72
C TRP A 22 -8.27 3.98 -7.78
N ASN A 23 -7.01 4.37 -8.00
CA ASN A 23 -6.10 3.69 -8.92
C ASN A 23 -5.23 2.61 -8.27
N TYR A 24 -5.25 2.48 -6.94
CA TYR A 24 -4.43 1.50 -6.23
C TYR A 24 -4.73 0.06 -6.69
N GLU A 25 -6.00 -0.27 -6.88
CA GLU A 25 -6.39 -1.64 -7.27
C GLU A 25 -5.93 -2.01 -8.67
N ASN A 26 -5.86 -1.03 -9.58
CA ASN A 26 -5.35 -1.26 -10.93
C ASN A 26 -3.87 -1.61 -10.89
N ASP A 27 -3.07 -0.91 -10.08
CA ASP A 27 -1.66 -1.27 -9.90
C ASP A 27 -1.52 -2.71 -9.41
N LEU A 28 -2.34 -3.10 -8.43
CA LEU A 28 -2.25 -4.43 -7.85
C LEU A 28 -2.70 -5.53 -8.82
N LYS A 29 -3.77 -5.29 -9.59
CA LYS A 29 -4.22 -6.18 -10.67
C LYS A 29 -3.13 -6.40 -11.71
N ASP A 30 -2.53 -5.31 -12.20
CA ASP A 30 -1.46 -5.36 -13.20
C ASP A 30 -0.26 -6.21 -12.75
N ILE A 31 0.07 -6.18 -11.46
CA ILE A 31 1.15 -6.99 -10.89
C ILE A 31 0.73 -8.46 -10.77
N LEU A 32 -0.46 -8.74 -10.25
CA LEU A 32 -0.90 -10.10 -9.94
C LEU A 32 -1.27 -10.90 -11.19
N GLU A 33 -1.97 -10.29 -12.15
CA GLU A 33 -2.43 -10.96 -13.38
C GLU A 33 -1.26 -11.39 -14.26
N ARG A 34 -0.13 -10.65 -14.22
CA ARG A 34 1.10 -11.02 -14.91
C ARG A 34 1.89 -12.16 -14.25
N SER A 35 1.53 -12.54 -13.01
CA SER A 35 2.36 -13.45 -12.18
C SER A 35 1.84 -14.89 -12.08
N GLY A 36 0.53 -15.11 -12.27
CA GLY A 36 -0.10 -16.43 -12.14
C GLY A 36 -0.11 -17.04 -10.72
N LYS A 37 0.37 -16.32 -9.69
CA LYS A 37 0.51 -16.81 -8.29
C LYS A 37 -0.32 -16.01 -7.29
N LYS A 38 -1.60 -15.83 -7.61
CA LYS A 38 -2.53 -14.96 -6.86
C LYS A 38 -2.75 -15.42 -5.41
N ASP A 39 -2.81 -16.73 -5.17
CA ASP A 39 -3.26 -17.28 -3.87
C ASP A 39 -2.24 -17.07 -2.73
N ASP A 40 -0.94 -17.30 -2.98
CA ASP A 40 0.12 -17.06 -1.98
C ASP A 40 0.20 -15.57 -1.60
N PHE A 41 -0.02 -14.69 -2.58
CA PHE A 41 -0.11 -13.26 -2.33
C PHE A 41 -1.32 -12.91 -1.46
N ILE A 42 -2.52 -13.40 -1.79
CA ILE A 42 -3.78 -13.06 -1.09
C ILE A 42 -3.65 -13.35 0.41
N GLY A 43 -3.17 -14.53 0.77
CA GLY A 43 -3.02 -14.92 2.18
C GLY A 43 -2.09 -13.96 2.95
N LYS A 44 -0.94 -13.63 2.35
CA LYS A 44 0.01 -12.70 2.94
C LYS A 44 -0.56 -11.29 3.03
N TYR A 45 -1.19 -10.80 1.96
CA TYR A 45 -1.78 -9.46 1.88
C TYR A 45 -2.85 -9.26 2.96
N LYS A 46 -3.82 -10.16 3.05
CA LYS A 46 -4.87 -10.14 4.08
C LYS A 46 -4.31 -10.12 5.50
N MET A 47 -3.25 -10.89 5.76
CA MET A 47 -2.61 -10.89 7.08
C MET A 47 -1.97 -9.54 7.41
N ARG A 48 -1.36 -8.85 6.43
CA ARG A 48 -0.78 -7.51 6.65
C ARG A 48 -1.85 -6.46 6.83
N LEU A 49 -2.95 -6.52 6.07
CA LEU A 49 -4.09 -5.61 6.25
C LEU A 49 -4.71 -5.77 7.64
N ARG A 50 -4.96 -7.00 8.09
CA ARG A 50 -5.47 -7.26 9.46
C ARG A 50 -4.56 -6.65 10.53
N PHE A 51 -3.25 -6.88 10.41
CA PHE A 51 -2.29 -6.33 11.35
C PHE A 51 -2.24 -4.79 11.31
N LEU A 52 -2.37 -4.19 10.12
CA LEU A 52 -2.44 -2.73 9.97
C LEU A 52 -3.72 -2.16 10.58
N ASP A 53 -4.87 -2.83 10.43
CA ASP A 53 -6.16 -2.40 10.98
C ASP A 53 -6.16 -2.48 12.52
N GLU A 54 -5.61 -3.57 13.08
CA GLU A 54 -5.52 -3.82 14.52
C GLU A 54 -4.50 -2.91 15.23
N TYR A 55 -3.28 -2.81 14.70
CA TYR A 55 -2.18 -2.09 15.35
C TYR A 55 -1.99 -0.65 14.85
N ARG A 56 -2.67 -0.25 13.77
CA ARG A 56 -2.68 1.11 13.22
C ARG A 56 -1.27 1.68 13.06
N GLU A 57 -0.97 2.85 13.63
CA GLU A 57 0.36 3.48 13.53
C GLU A 57 1.45 2.63 14.21
N LYS A 58 1.13 1.80 15.21
CA LYS A 58 2.09 0.89 15.84
C LYS A 58 2.49 -0.27 14.92
N SER A 59 1.76 -0.51 13.82
CA SER A 59 2.11 -1.55 12.85
C SER A 59 3.53 -1.38 12.28
N VAL A 60 4.01 -0.13 12.17
CA VAL A 60 5.35 0.20 11.64
C VAL A 60 6.49 -0.29 12.53
N LEU A 61 6.21 -0.64 13.79
CA LEU A 61 7.17 -1.28 14.68
C LEU A 61 7.50 -2.71 14.23
N LYS A 62 6.59 -3.36 13.50
CA LYS A 62 6.81 -4.67 12.89
C LYS A 62 7.61 -4.53 11.58
N ARG A 63 8.89 -4.21 11.73
CA ARG A 63 9.82 -3.85 10.64
C ARG A 63 10.04 -4.92 9.58
N ASP A 64 9.69 -6.17 9.82
CA ASP A 64 9.74 -7.23 8.81
C ASP A 64 8.59 -7.09 7.78
N TRP A 65 7.46 -6.49 8.18
CA TRP A 65 6.27 -6.32 7.35
C TRP A 65 6.02 -4.88 6.93
N PHE A 66 6.51 -3.92 7.70
CA PHE A 66 6.30 -2.50 7.44
C PHE A 66 7.62 -1.76 7.40
N GLU A 67 7.63 -0.64 6.69
CA GLU A 67 8.79 0.22 6.55
C GLU A 67 8.35 1.68 6.56
N ALA A 68 8.99 2.50 7.39
CA ALA A 68 8.83 3.95 7.35
C ALA A 68 9.84 4.53 6.35
N LEU A 69 9.37 5.24 5.34
CA LEU A 69 10.23 5.78 4.29
C LEU A 69 10.84 7.10 4.74
N LYS A 70 12.17 7.09 4.97
CA LYS A 70 12.93 8.27 5.41
C LYS A 70 12.83 9.38 4.36
N HIS A 71 12.81 10.64 4.82
CA HIS A 71 12.78 11.83 3.97
C HIS A 71 11.57 11.94 3.02
N THR A 72 10.49 11.21 3.31
CA THR A 72 9.21 11.33 2.60
C THR A 72 8.16 11.96 3.53
N ASN A 73 7.24 12.73 2.96
CA ASN A 73 6.10 13.28 3.70
C ASN A 73 5.14 12.16 4.14
N LYS A 74 5.44 11.52 5.27
CA LYS A 74 4.56 10.54 5.94
C LYS A 74 4.18 9.32 5.09
N LEU A 75 5.09 8.84 4.25
CA LEU A 75 4.87 7.58 3.52
C LEU A 75 5.49 6.39 4.25
N TYR A 76 4.77 5.28 4.12
CA TYR A 76 5.13 3.98 4.66
C TYR A 76 4.97 2.94 3.56
N ALA A 77 5.58 1.77 3.74
CA ALA A 77 5.43 0.65 2.83
C ALA A 77 5.02 -0.62 3.59
N ILE A 78 4.01 -1.33 3.07
CA ILE A 78 3.74 -2.72 3.40
C ILE A 78 4.67 -3.58 2.54
N LYS A 79 5.30 -4.57 3.16
CA LYS A 79 6.25 -5.50 2.55
C LYS A 79 5.63 -6.87 2.42
N ILE A 80 5.40 -7.30 1.18
CA ILE A 80 4.94 -8.64 0.86
C ILE A 80 6.09 -9.34 0.15
N LYS A 81 6.80 -10.19 0.91
CA LYS A 81 7.89 -10.98 0.39
C LYS A 81 7.34 -12.25 -0.25
N ASP A 82 7.38 -12.27 -1.56
CA ASP A 82 7.13 -13.38 -2.45
C ASP A 82 8.12 -13.28 -3.63
N ASP A 83 7.91 -14.07 -4.69
CA ASP A 83 8.76 -14.05 -5.89
C ASP A 83 8.81 -12.68 -6.59
N LYS A 84 7.78 -11.86 -6.40
CA LYS A 84 7.64 -10.51 -6.97
C LYS A 84 8.10 -9.44 -5.99
N ASN A 85 8.19 -9.74 -4.70
CA ASN A 85 8.57 -8.81 -3.64
C ASN A 85 7.76 -7.50 -3.73
N ILE A 86 6.44 -7.62 -3.61
CA ILE A 86 5.51 -6.51 -3.76
C ILE A 86 5.64 -5.54 -2.56
N ARG A 87 5.61 -4.25 -2.88
CA ARG A 87 5.58 -3.13 -1.95
C ARG A 87 4.31 -2.33 -2.17
N ILE A 88 3.64 -1.97 -1.08
CA ILE A 88 2.44 -1.13 -1.12
C ILE A 88 2.71 0.12 -0.32
N LEU A 89 2.78 1.26 -1.01
CA LEU A 89 2.94 2.56 -0.40
C LEU A 89 1.61 3.03 0.18
N PHE A 90 1.65 3.54 1.41
CA PHE A 90 0.48 4.05 2.11
C PHE A 90 0.85 5.23 3.02
N SER A 91 -0.16 5.95 3.49
CA SER A 91 0.00 7.04 4.47
C SER A 91 -1.08 6.99 5.55
N PHE A 92 -0.74 7.44 6.76
CA PHE A 92 -1.72 7.70 7.80
C PHE A 92 -2.25 9.12 7.66
N VAL A 93 -3.57 9.26 7.53
CA VAL A 93 -4.26 10.54 7.41
C VAL A 93 -5.33 10.66 8.49
N GLU A 94 -5.71 11.89 8.80
CA GLU A 94 -6.80 12.18 9.72
C GLU A 94 -7.83 13.05 9.01
N TYR A 95 -9.09 12.62 9.02
CA TYR A 95 -10.19 13.34 8.41
C TYR A 95 -11.36 13.40 9.39
N LYS A 96 -11.81 14.61 9.72
CA LYS A 96 -12.87 14.87 10.71
C LYS A 96 -12.64 14.15 12.06
N GLY A 97 -11.39 14.10 12.53
CA GLY A 97 -11.01 13.46 13.79
C GLY A 97 -10.92 11.93 13.73
N ILE A 98 -11.12 11.32 12.56
CA ILE A 98 -10.99 9.87 12.35
C ILE A 98 -9.71 9.60 11.56
N LYS A 99 -8.88 8.72 12.09
CA LYS A 99 -7.63 8.30 11.45
C LYS A 99 -7.84 7.15 10.49
N TYR A 100 -7.14 7.18 9.38
CA TYR A 100 -7.15 6.14 8.35
C TYR A 100 -5.74 5.83 7.87
N ALA A 101 -5.53 4.61 7.40
CA ALA A 101 -4.42 4.27 6.50
C ALA A 101 -4.93 4.23 5.06
N ILE A 102 -4.38 5.08 4.19
CA ILE A 102 -4.74 5.12 2.77
C ILE A 102 -3.68 4.36 1.96
N LEU A 103 -4.06 3.26 1.32
CA LEU A 103 -3.21 2.56 0.35
C LEU A 103 -3.16 3.36 -0.95
N LEU A 104 -1.96 3.74 -1.38
CA LEU A 104 -1.77 4.73 -2.45
C LEU A 104 -1.28 4.09 -3.74
N HIS A 105 -0.28 3.22 -3.68
CA HIS A 105 0.35 2.65 -4.88
C HIS A 105 1.01 1.30 -4.58
N ALA A 106 0.84 0.32 -5.47
CA ALA A 106 1.52 -0.98 -5.39
C ALA A 106 2.58 -1.11 -6.50
N PHE A 107 3.73 -1.70 -6.19
CA PHE A 107 4.77 -1.99 -7.18
C PHE A 107 5.58 -3.25 -6.85
N GLU A 108 6.16 -3.87 -7.88
CA GLU A 108 7.13 -4.97 -7.76
C GLU A 108 8.51 -4.38 -7.44
N GLU A 109 9.12 -4.67 -6.30
CA GLU A 109 10.47 -4.17 -5.98
C GLU A 109 11.55 -5.12 -6.51
N LYS A 110 12.22 -4.71 -7.59
CA LYS A 110 13.35 -5.47 -8.19
C LYS A 110 14.69 -4.86 -7.80
N LYS A 111 15.63 -5.72 -7.37
CA LYS A 111 17.03 -5.32 -7.16
C LYS A 111 17.66 -4.92 -8.51
N GLY A 112 18.30 -3.75 -8.56
CA GLY A 112 19.33 -3.46 -9.57
C GLY A 112 19.13 -2.27 -10.52
N LYS A 113 18.05 -1.49 -10.45
CA LYS A 113 17.93 -0.29 -11.31
C LYS A 113 17.32 0.90 -10.56
N ARG A 114 18.16 1.86 -10.17
CA ARG A 114 17.68 3.20 -9.75
C ARG A 114 16.84 3.80 -10.89
N LYS A 115 15.79 4.54 -10.57
CA LYS A 115 14.84 5.15 -11.54
C LYS A 115 14.06 4.18 -12.43
N SER A 116 13.96 2.89 -12.10
CA SER A 116 13.04 1.98 -12.79
C SER A 116 11.62 2.08 -12.22
N PRO A 117 10.58 1.65 -12.97
CA PRO A 117 9.21 1.53 -12.44
C PRO A 117 9.09 0.62 -11.20
N THR A 118 10.13 -0.17 -10.92
CA THR A 118 10.20 -1.17 -9.84
C THR A 118 11.04 -0.68 -8.65
N SER A 119 11.21 0.65 -8.51
CA SER A 119 12.04 1.27 -7.48
C SER A 119 11.27 2.34 -6.71
N TYR A 120 11.67 2.57 -5.46
CA TYR A 120 11.07 3.61 -4.62
C TYR A 120 11.18 5.01 -5.24
N ASP A 121 12.26 5.30 -5.99
CA ASP A 121 12.47 6.60 -6.65
C ASP A 121 11.30 6.98 -7.58
N THR A 122 10.70 5.97 -8.24
CA THR A 122 9.55 6.17 -9.14
C THR A 122 8.23 6.03 -8.41
N ALA A 123 8.15 5.11 -7.44
CA ALA A 123 6.92 4.83 -6.70
C ALA A 123 6.53 5.97 -5.74
N ILE A 124 7.51 6.62 -5.10
CA ILE A 124 7.28 7.69 -4.12
C ILE A 124 6.55 8.90 -4.74
N PRO A 125 7.00 9.47 -5.88
CA PRO A 125 6.28 10.57 -6.53
C PRO A 125 4.82 10.22 -6.87
N ILE A 126 4.55 9.00 -7.35
CA ILE A 126 3.20 8.53 -7.65
C ILE A 126 2.36 8.50 -6.38
N ALA A 127 2.87 7.90 -5.30
CA ALA A 127 2.15 7.83 -4.03
C ALA A 127 1.92 9.22 -3.42
N GLN A 128 2.88 10.14 -3.51
CA GLN A 128 2.73 11.52 -3.03
C GLN A 128 1.66 12.29 -3.81
N GLN A 129 1.64 12.15 -5.14
CA GLN A 129 0.62 12.75 -5.97
C GLN A 129 -0.78 12.23 -5.61
N ARG A 130 -0.93 10.91 -5.48
CA ARG A 130 -2.17 10.27 -5.05
C ARG A 130 -2.58 10.66 -3.62
N LEU A 131 -1.63 10.91 -2.73
CA LEU A 131 -1.90 11.40 -1.38
C LEU A 131 -2.48 12.83 -1.41
N LYS A 132 -2.00 13.71 -2.30
CA LYS A 132 -2.59 15.04 -2.47
C LYS A 132 -4.02 14.94 -2.98
N GLU A 133 -4.24 14.11 -4.00
CA GLU A 133 -5.56 13.90 -4.63
C GLU A 133 -6.65 13.42 -3.67
N VAL A 134 -6.29 12.65 -2.63
CA VAL A 134 -7.24 12.20 -1.60
C VAL A 134 -7.48 13.20 -0.47
N LEU A 135 -6.57 14.17 -0.31
CA LEU A 135 -6.65 15.21 0.73
C LEU A 135 -7.31 16.50 0.23
N GLU A 136 -7.24 16.76 -1.08
CA GLU A 136 -7.93 17.86 -1.78
C GLU A 136 -9.38 17.49 -2.16
#